data_AF-A0A929UMV3-F1
#
_entry.id   AF-A0A929UMV3-F1
#
_cell.length_a   1.000
_cell.length_b   1.000
_cell.length_c   1.000
_cell.angle_alpha   90.00
_cell.angle_beta   90.00
_cell.angle_gamma   90.00
#
_symmetry.space_group_name_H-M   'P 1'
#
loop_
_entity.id
_entity.type
_entity.pdbx_description
1 polymer ?
#
loop_
_entity_poly.entity_id
_entity_poly.type
_entity_poly.pdbx_seq_one_letter_code
_entity_poly.pdbx_strand_id
1 'polypeptide(L)'
;MESPGAATRADVTGAQTASTGAELAASTGANPAASTGAGPDAEAAQEEIALRTIATFANGDARSALTTLEMVLLNGEIRMEKTTEILTISRQMLEQCLGKKALLYDKDGEEHYNLISALHKSMRNSDADAAIYWLCRMLEAGEDPLYIARRIVRFASEDVGLADTNALTVAVNAYQSCHLIGMPECCVHLTEAAVYMSLAPKSNAMEVAYNEAKEDVARQPDAPVPLHIRNGVTSLMKEIGYGRGYQYAHDYEEKVTAMTCLPDELVDREYYHPTTQGMEKKWMERKNALDTWKREHRGK
;
A
#
# COMPACT_ATOMS: atom_id res chain seq x y z
N MET A 1 -36.56 15.66 35.81
CA MET A 1 -36.65 16.77 34.84
C MET A 1 -35.60 16.49 33.77
N GLU A 2 -35.75 15.42 32.98
CA GLU A 2 -36.70 15.28 31.85
C GLU A 2 -36.65 16.48 30.90
N SER A 3 -35.91 16.30 29.80
CA SER A 3 -36.15 17.05 28.56
C SER A 3 -37.16 16.26 27.71
N PRO A 4 -38.27 16.86 27.24
CA PRO A 4 -39.14 16.27 26.23
C PRO A 4 -38.45 16.40 24.85
N GLY A 5 -38.49 15.44 23.92
CA GLY A 5 -39.67 14.79 23.35
C GLY A 5 -40.23 15.71 22.25
N ALA A 6 -39.82 15.66 20.99
CA ALA A 6 -39.98 14.62 19.96
C ALA A 6 -40.96 15.08 18.84
N ALA A 7 -40.66 14.60 17.63
CA ALA A 7 -41.53 14.44 16.46
C ALA A 7 -41.66 15.66 15.49
N THR A 8 -41.68 15.51 14.16
CA THR A 8 -42.11 14.35 13.37
C THR A 8 -41.69 14.42 11.89
N ARG A 9 -41.31 13.25 11.34
CA ARG A 9 -41.64 12.63 10.03
C ARG A 9 -41.35 13.32 8.68
N ALA A 10 -40.63 12.58 7.83
CA ALA A 10 -41.21 11.95 6.63
C ALA A 10 -40.48 10.63 6.28
N ASP A 11 -41.23 9.52 6.32
CA ASP A 11 -40.96 8.24 5.65
C ASP A 11 -41.05 8.41 4.13
N VAL A 12 -40.19 7.74 3.36
CA VAL A 12 -40.62 6.90 2.21
C VAL A 12 -39.63 5.74 2.04
N THR A 13 -40.24 4.55 1.96
CA THR A 13 -39.74 3.19 1.77
C THR A 13 -39.07 2.92 0.42
N GLY A 14 -38.15 1.96 0.38
CA GLY A 14 -37.66 1.39 -0.89
C GLY A 14 -36.39 0.55 -0.77
N ALA A 15 -36.44 -0.57 -0.07
CA ALA A 15 -35.38 -1.57 -0.15
C ALA A 15 -35.43 -2.26 -1.53
N GLN A 16 -34.45 -1.97 -2.38
CA GLN A 16 -34.14 -2.77 -3.57
C GLN A 16 -32.84 -3.53 -3.31
N THR A 17 -33.00 -4.85 -3.30
CA THR A 17 -31.96 -5.87 -3.28
C THR A 17 -31.02 -5.71 -4.47
N ALA A 18 -29.74 -5.42 -4.23
CA ALA A 18 -28.71 -5.45 -5.26
C ALA A 18 -28.38 -6.90 -5.61
N SER A 19 -28.54 -7.25 -6.88
CA SER A 19 -28.31 -8.57 -7.46
C SER A 19 -26.85 -8.99 -7.30
N THR A 20 -26.65 -10.16 -6.71
CA THR A 20 -25.40 -10.92 -6.73
C THR A 20 -25.01 -11.24 -8.17
N GLY A 21 -23.73 -11.01 -8.50
CA GLY A 21 -23.11 -11.33 -9.79
C GLY A 21 -23.03 -12.83 -10.05
N ALA A 22 -24.18 -13.44 -10.31
CA ALA A 22 -24.35 -14.81 -10.81
C ALA A 22 -25.22 -14.80 -12.09
N GLU A 23 -25.04 -13.79 -12.94
CA GLU A 23 -25.67 -13.69 -14.27
C GLU A 23 -24.61 -13.58 -15.36
N LEU A 24 -23.85 -14.66 -15.56
CA LEU A 24 -23.14 -14.93 -16.81
C LEU A 24 -22.92 -16.45 -16.96
N ALA A 25 -23.99 -17.23 -16.77
CA ALA A 25 -23.99 -18.67 -17.06
C ALA A 25 -25.39 -19.27 -17.29
N ALA A 26 -26.33 -18.50 -17.86
CA ALA A 26 -27.68 -19.01 -18.13
C ALA A 26 -28.23 -18.51 -19.49
N SER A 27 -27.61 -18.96 -20.58
CA SER A 27 -28.29 -18.96 -21.89
C SER A 27 -27.78 -20.05 -22.83
N THR A 28 -27.84 -21.31 -22.40
CA THR A 28 -28.04 -22.44 -23.31
C THR A 28 -28.59 -23.60 -22.49
N GLY A 29 -29.91 -23.70 -22.44
CA GLY A 29 -30.58 -24.89 -21.92
C GLY A 29 -30.32 -26.07 -22.84
N ALA A 30 -29.72 -27.13 -22.30
CA ALA A 30 -29.89 -28.50 -22.76
C ALA A 30 -29.32 -29.45 -21.70
N ASN A 31 -30.19 -30.05 -20.90
CA ASN A 31 -29.90 -31.36 -20.36
C ASN A 31 -30.40 -32.37 -21.40
N PRO A 32 -29.52 -33.25 -21.90
CA PRO A 32 -29.93 -34.64 -21.95
C PRO A 32 -28.84 -35.58 -21.43
N ALA A 33 -29.32 -36.67 -20.84
CA ALA A 33 -28.57 -37.85 -20.49
C ALA A 33 -27.72 -38.40 -21.65
N ALA A 34 -26.61 -39.03 -21.29
CA ALA A 34 -25.79 -39.93 -22.11
C ALA A 34 -25.35 -39.40 -23.49
N SER A 35 -24.22 -38.69 -23.54
CA SER A 35 -23.44 -38.54 -24.77
C SER A 35 -22.21 -39.47 -24.75
N THR A 36 -22.30 -40.52 -25.54
CA THR A 36 -21.15 -41.29 -26.02
C THR A 36 -20.33 -40.42 -26.98
N GLY A 37 -19.04 -40.22 -26.67
CA GLY A 37 -17.99 -39.76 -27.58
C GLY A 37 -17.96 -38.25 -27.87
N ALA A 38 -17.19 -37.50 -27.08
CA ALA A 38 -16.67 -36.21 -27.53
C ALA A 38 -15.61 -36.46 -28.61
N GLY A 39 -15.58 -35.65 -29.68
CA GLY A 39 -14.52 -35.75 -30.69
C GLY A 39 -13.17 -35.24 -30.16
N PRO A 40 -12.04 -35.62 -30.77
CA PRO A 40 -10.70 -35.26 -30.30
C PRO A 40 -10.46 -33.74 -30.16
N ASP A 41 -11.14 -32.93 -30.98
CA ASP A 41 -11.04 -31.46 -30.93
C ASP A 41 -11.69 -30.86 -29.67
N ALA A 42 -12.72 -31.51 -29.11
CA ALA A 42 -13.41 -31.04 -27.91
C ALA A 42 -12.63 -31.38 -26.63
N GLU A 43 -11.91 -32.50 -26.62
CA GLU A 43 -11.05 -32.94 -25.52
C GLU A 43 -9.80 -32.04 -25.40
N ALA A 44 -9.16 -31.73 -26.53
CA ALA A 44 -8.02 -30.82 -26.58
C ALA A 44 -8.39 -29.40 -26.09
N ALA A 45 -9.58 -28.91 -26.43
CA ALA A 45 -10.08 -27.62 -25.95
C ALA A 45 -10.33 -27.62 -24.43
N GLN A 46 -10.82 -28.73 -23.86
CA GLN A 46 -11.02 -28.86 -22.41
C GLN A 46 -9.70 -28.92 -21.65
N GLU A 47 -8.70 -29.64 -22.19
CA GLU A 47 -7.35 -29.69 -21.64
C GLU A 47 -6.71 -28.28 -21.61
N GLU A 48 -6.82 -27.54 -22.72
CA GLU A 48 -6.29 -26.18 -22.80
C GLU A 48 -6.96 -25.23 -21.78
N ILE A 49 -8.28 -25.34 -21.61
CA ILE A 49 -9.02 -24.54 -20.61
C ILE A 49 -8.56 -24.88 -19.19
N ALA A 50 -8.38 -26.17 -18.86
CA ALA A 50 -7.92 -26.60 -17.55
C ALA A 50 -6.49 -26.10 -17.26
N LEU A 51 -5.56 -26.28 -18.20
CA LEU A 51 -4.17 -25.80 -18.09
C LEU A 51 -4.08 -24.28 -17.96
N ARG A 52 -4.87 -23.53 -18.74
CA ARG A 52 -4.96 -22.07 -18.63
C ARG A 52 -5.49 -21.66 -17.26
N THR A 53 -6.52 -22.33 -16.75
CA THR A 53 -7.09 -22.04 -15.43
C THR A 53 -6.07 -22.27 -14.31
N ILE A 54 -5.33 -23.37 -14.36
CA ILE A 54 -4.26 -23.66 -13.39
C ILE A 54 -3.14 -22.62 -13.50
N ALA A 55 -2.73 -22.24 -14.72
CA ALA A 55 -1.70 -21.23 -14.93
C ALA A 55 -2.12 -19.85 -14.42
N THR A 56 -3.38 -19.45 -14.66
CA THR A 56 -3.95 -18.20 -14.11
C THR A 56 -4.00 -18.24 -12.59
N PHE A 57 -4.42 -19.36 -11.99
CA PHE A 57 -4.43 -19.54 -10.54
C PHE A 57 -3.02 -19.48 -9.93
N ALA A 58 -2.04 -20.08 -10.60
CA ALA A 58 -0.66 -20.11 -10.15
C ALA A 58 0.05 -18.75 -10.24
N ASN A 59 -0.43 -17.84 -11.09
CA ASN A 59 0.04 -16.45 -11.22
C ASN A 59 1.57 -16.30 -11.26
N GLY A 60 2.26 -17.18 -11.99
CA GLY A 60 3.72 -17.17 -12.15
C GLY A 60 4.52 -17.99 -11.11
N ASP A 61 3.88 -18.53 -10.08
CA ASP A 61 4.51 -19.49 -9.16
C ASP A 61 4.41 -20.93 -9.71
N ALA A 62 5.54 -21.44 -10.22
CA ALA A 62 5.62 -22.79 -10.77
C ALA A 62 5.37 -23.90 -9.74
N ARG A 63 5.67 -23.67 -8.45
CA ARG A 63 5.38 -24.64 -7.38
C ARG A 63 3.88 -24.71 -7.13
N SER A 64 3.22 -23.55 -7.06
CA SER A 64 1.75 -23.47 -6.94
C SER A 64 1.03 -24.11 -8.12
N ALA A 65 1.54 -23.90 -9.35
CA ALA A 65 1.05 -24.56 -10.56
C ALA A 65 1.16 -26.09 -10.44
N LEU A 66 2.33 -26.60 -10.05
CA LEU A 66 2.59 -28.03 -9.92
C LEU A 66 1.73 -28.66 -8.82
N THR A 67 1.65 -28.05 -7.64
CA THR A 67 0.80 -28.54 -6.54
C THR A 67 -0.67 -28.55 -6.93
N THR A 68 -1.15 -27.53 -7.64
CA THR A 68 -2.53 -27.50 -8.14
C THR A 68 -2.77 -28.60 -9.18
N LEU A 69 -1.83 -28.81 -10.10
CA LEU A 69 -1.89 -29.89 -11.08
C LEU A 69 -1.92 -31.26 -10.38
N GLU A 70 -1.05 -31.50 -9.41
CA GLU A 70 -1.03 -32.74 -8.62
C GLU A 70 -2.36 -32.98 -7.89
N MET A 71 -2.95 -31.95 -7.29
CA MET A 71 -4.28 -32.07 -6.66
C MET A 71 -5.35 -32.43 -7.70
N VAL A 72 -5.32 -31.82 -8.88
CA VAL A 72 -6.27 -32.14 -9.97
C VAL A 72 -6.08 -33.59 -10.46
N LEU A 73 -4.84 -34.05 -10.58
CA LEU A 73 -4.52 -35.44 -10.96
C LEU A 73 -5.02 -36.45 -9.90
N LEU A 74 -4.79 -36.18 -8.61
CA LEU A 74 -5.17 -37.07 -7.51
C LEU A 74 -6.69 -37.15 -7.27
N ASN A 75 -7.42 -36.10 -7.63
CA ASN A 75 -8.87 -36.03 -7.46
C ASN A 75 -9.65 -36.28 -8.77
N GLY A 76 -8.95 -36.53 -9.89
CA GLY A 76 -9.58 -36.79 -11.18
C GLY A 76 -10.12 -38.20 -11.32
N GLU A 77 -11.20 -38.33 -12.10
CA GLU A 77 -11.75 -39.63 -12.42
C GLU A 77 -10.94 -40.28 -13.54
N ILE A 78 -10.32 -41.42 -13.26
CA ILE A 78 -9.67 -42.23 -14.29
C ILE A 78 -10.73 -43.14 -14.90
N ARG A 79 -10.96 -43.00 -16.20
CA ARG A 79 -11.82 -43.88 -17.00
C ARG A 79 -10.99 -44.73 -17.92
N MET A 80 -11.37 -45.99 -18.05
CA MET A 80 -10.76 -46.91 -19.00
C MET A 80 -11.53 -46.87 -20.31
N GLU A 81 -10.87 -46.41 -21.37
CA GLU A 81 -11.41 -46.50 -22.72
C GLU A 81 -10.57 -47.48 -23.54
N LYS A 82 -11.14 -48.65 -23.81
CA LYS A 82 -10.47 -49.83 -24.41
C LYS A 82 -9.27 -50.31 -23.59
N THR A 83 -8.08 -49.76 -23.87
CA THR A 83 -6.77 -50.11 -23.29
C THR A 83 -6.00 -48.87 -22.79
N THR A 84 -6.65 -47.71 -22.74
CA THR A 84 -6.02 -46.45 -22.35
C THR A 84 -6.73 -45.87 -21.13
N GLU A 85 -5.94 -45.45 -20.13
CA GLU A 85 -6.42 -44.65 -19.01
C GLU A 85 -6.61 -43.21 -19.46
N ILE A 86 -7.84 -42.70 -19.31
CA ILE A 86 -8.20 -41.31 -19.61
C ILE A 86 -8.55 -40.63 -18.30
N LEU A 87 -7.77 -39.62 -17.93
CA LEU A 87 -8.09 -38.75 -16.81
C LEU A 87 -9.16 -37.76 -17.24
N THR A 88 -10.33 -37.81 -16.60
CA THR A 88 -11.43 -36.87 -16.85
C THR A 88 -11.42 -35.79 -15.78
N ILE A 89 -11.19 -34.54 -16.20
CA ILE A 89 -11.21 -33.36 -15.34
C ILE A 89 -12.52 -32.62 -15.59
N SER A 90 -13.45 -32.67 -14.61
CA SER A 90 -14.66 -31.87 -14.69
C SER A 90 -14.39 -30.45 -14.20
N ARG A 91 -15.10 -29.46 -14.78
CA ARG A 91 -15.05 -28.07 -14.32
C ARG A 91 -15.35 -27.95 -12.82
N GLN A 92 -16.32 -28.71 -12.33
CA GLN A 92 -16.69 -28.70 -10.91
C GLN A 92 -15.57 -29.24 -10.01
N MET A 93 -14.85 -30.28 -10.44
CA MET A 93 -13.70 -30.81 -9.71
C MET A 93 -12.54 -29.81 -9.71
N LEU A 94 -12.28 -29.17 -10.85
CA LEU A 94 -11.28 -28.11 -10.96
C LEU A 94 -11.62 -26.96 -10.02
N GLU A 95 -12.87 -26.50 -10.01
CA GLU A 95 -13.38 -25.47 -9.08
C GLU A 95 -13.29 -25.91 -7.61
N GLN A 96 -13.44 -27.20 -7.28
CA GLN A 96 -13.26 -27.69 -5.90
C GLN A 96 -11.78 -27.75 -5.48
N CYS A 97 -10.89 -28.15 -6.39
CA CYS A 97 -9.45 -28.16 -6.15
C CYS A 97 -8.90 -26.75 -5.98
N LEU A 98 -9.39 -25.80 -6.78
CA LEU A 98 -9.07 -24.38 -6.68
C LEU A 98 -9.79 -23.72 -5.48
N GLY A 99 -11.03 -24.12 -5.20
CA GLY A 99 -11.92 -23.56 -4.19
C GLY A 99 -11.46 -23.77 -2.75
N LYS A 100 -10.69 -24.83 -2.46
CA LYS A 100 -10.06 -25.02 -1.14
C LYS A 100 -9.04 -23.93 -0.78
N LYS A 101 -8.53 -23.17 -1.77
CA LYS A 101 -7.69 -21.97 -1.56
C LYS A 101 -8.39 -20.66 -1.95
N ALA A 102 -9.31 -20.67 -2.93
CA ALA A 102 -9.89 -19.47 -3.51
C ALA A 102 -10.95 -18.75 -2.65
N LEU A 103 -11.49 -19.38 -1.60
CA LEU A 103 -12.63 -18.84 -0.84
C LEU A 103 -12.29 -17.73 0.19
N LEU A 104 -11.02 -17.35 0.37
CA LEU A 104 -10.64 -16.42 1.44
C LEU A 104 -10.00 -15.11 0.96
N TYR A 105 -9.87 -14.91 -0.35
CA TYR A 105 -9.18 -13.74 -0.85
C TYR A 105 -9.57 -13.40 -2.28
N ASP A 106 -10.43 -12.40 -2.36
CA ASP A 106 -10.75 -11.70 -3.58
C ASP A 106 -9.74 -10.54 -3.72
N LYS A 107 -8.79 -10.68 -4.66
CA LYS A 107 -7.77 -9.67 -4.97
C LYS A 107 -8.40 -8.36 -5.45
N ASP A 108 -9.57 -8.44 -6.09
CA ASP A 108 -10.32 -7.29 -6.59
C ASP A 108 -11.48 -6.90 -5.64
N GLY A 109 -11.56 -7.58 -4.50
CA GLY A 109 -12.66 -7.45 -3.54
C GLY A 109 -12.35 -6.59 -2.33
N GLU A 110 -13.37 -6.43 -1.49
CA GLU A 110 -13.32 -5.69 -0.22
C GLU A 110 -12.25 -6.26 0.73
N GLU A 111 -12.07 -7.59 0.74
CA GLU A 111 -11.17 -8.27 1.67
C GLU A 111 -9.69 -7.92 1.45
N HIS A 112 -9.25 -7.69 0.21
CA HIS A 112 -7.91 -7.18 -0.07
C HIS A 112 -7.64 -5.87 0.69
N TYR A 113 -8.58 -4.92 0.62
CA TYR A 113 -8.49 -3.63 1.30
C TYR A 113 -8.63 -3.77 2.82
N ASN A 114 -9.49 -4.67 3.30
CA ASN A 114 -9.66 -4.93 4.73
C ASN A 114 -8.37 -5.48 5.37
N LEU A 115 -7.72 -6.45 4.74
CA LEU A 115 -6.50 -7.07 5.27
C LEU A 115 -5.32 -6.09 5.29
N ILE A 116 -5.08 -5.34 4.20
CA ILE A 116 -3.98 -4.36 4.19
C ILE A 116 -4.22 -3.21 5.18
N SER A 117 -5.49 -2.81 5.32
CA SER A 117 -5.93 -1.82 6.31
C SER A 117 -5.71 -2.30 7.74
N ALA A 118 -6.00 -3.58 8.00
CA ALA A 118 -5.76 -4.21 9.29
C ALA A 118 -4.26 -4.29 9.61
N LEU A 119 -3.42 -4.73 8.66
CA LEU A 119 -1.96 -4.73 8.80
C LEU A 119 -1.43 -3.32 9.14
N HIS A 120 -1.85 -2.30 8.40
CA HIS A 120 -1.45 -0.90 8.63
C HIS A 120 -1.83 -0.45 10.04
N LYS A 121 -3.06 -0.70 10.47
CA LYS A 121 -3.56 -0.31 11.80
C LYS A 121 -2.88 -1.06 12.92
N SER A 122 -2.57 -2.35 12.74
CA SER A 122 -1.82 -3.13 13.71
C SER A 122 -0.42 -2.58 13.93
N MET A 123 0.31 -2.25 12.85
CA MET A 123 1.61 -1.58 12.96
C MET A 123 1.50 -0.21 13.65
N ARG A 124 0.50 0.60 13.28
CA ARG A 124 0.24 1.92 13.90
C ARG A 124 -0.04 1.80 15.39
N ASN A 125 -0.83 0.81 15.78
CA ASN A 125 -1.19 0.52 17.16
C ASN A 125 -0.06 -0.17 17.95
N SER A 126 1.10 -0.41 17.31
CA SER A 126 2.25 -1.11 17.89
C SER A 126 1.94 -2.54 18.35
N ASP A 127 1.02 -3.20 17.65
CA ASP A 127 0.67 -4.60 17.87
C ASP A 127 1.43 -5.48 16.85
N ALA A 128 2.57 -6.00 17.28
CA ALA A 128 3.44 -6.82 16.44
C ALA A 128 2.78 -8.16 16.06
N ASP A 129 2.13 -8.82 17.01
CA ASP A 129 1.50 -10.13 16.79
C ASP A 129 0.34 -10.03 15.79
N ALA A 130 -0.51 -9.00 15.93
CA ALA A 130 -1.59 -8.76 14.96
C ALA A 130 -1.03 -8.38 13.57
N ALA A 131 0.04 -7.59 13.50
CA ALA A 131 0.68 -7.25 12.23
C ALA A 131 1.22 -8.51 11.52
N ILE A 132 1.88 -9.42 12.25
CA ILE A 132 2.34 -10.70 11.71
C ILE A 132 1.16 -11.52 11.19
N TYR A 133 0.06 -11.60 11.95
CA TYR A 133 -1.12 -12.37 11.55
C TYR A 133 -1.75 -11.85 10.25
N TRP A 134 -1.98 -10.53 10.14
CA TRP A 134 -2.58 -9.95 8.93
C TRP A 134 -1.66 -10.04 7.72
N LEU A 135 -0.34 -9.85 7.92
CA LEU A 135 0.66 -10.09 6.89
C LEU A 135 0.60 -11.55 6.38
N CYS A 136 0.64 -12.52 7.29
CA CYS A 136 0.59 -13.94 6.96
C CYS A 136 -0.70 -14.28 6.20
N ARG A 137 -1.85 -13.79 6.66
CA ARG A 137 -3.15 -13.96 5.98
C ARG A 137 -3.13 -13.47 4.53
N MET A 138 -2.48 -12.33 4.27
CA MET A 138 -2.36 -11.79 2.90
C MET A 138 -1.44 -12.67 2.04
N LEU A 139 -0.28 -13.06 2.56
CA LEU A 139 0.71 -13.87 1.85
C LEU A 139 0.19 -15.27 1.51
N GLU A 140 -0.42 -15.96 2.48
CA GLU A 140 -0.99 -17.30 2.29
C GLU A 140 -2.17 -17.29 1.31
N ALA A 141 -2.83 -16.15 1.19
CA ALA A 141 -3.90 -15.95 0.22
C ALA A 141 -3.41 -15.48 -1.17
N GLY A 142 -2.09 -15.34 -1.35
CA GLY A 142 -1.47 -15.08 -2.64
C GLY A 142 -1.39 -13.61 -3.03
N GLU A 143 -1.49 -12.67 -2.08
CA GLU A 143 -1.18 -11.25 -2.29
C GLU A 143 0.22 -11.07 -2.90
N ASP A 144 0.39 -10.05 -3.75
CA ASP A 144 1.71 -9.65 -4.22
C ASP A 144 2.59 -9.18 -3.04
N PRO A 145 3.71 -9.86 -2.71
CA PRO A 145 4.58 -9.43 -1.60
C PRO A 145 5.14 -8.01 -1.81
N LEU A 146 5.30 -7.58 -3.06
CA LEU A 146 5.76 -6.22 -3.36
C LEU A 146 4.69 -5.17 -3.07
N TYR A 147 3.40 -5.52 -3.15
CA TYR A 147 2.31 -4.64 -2.72
C TYR A 147 2.39 -4.36 -1.23
N ILE A 148 2.55 -5.40 -0.42
CA ILE A 148 2.71 -5.28 1.02
C ILE A 148 3.98 -4.46 1.35
N ALA A 149 5.10 -4.77 0.69
CA ALA A 149 6.35 -4.04 0.89
C ALA A 149 6.20 -2.53 0.59
N ARG A 150 5.52 -2.14 -0.49
CA ARG A 150 5.22 -0.73 -0.82
C ARG A 150 4.44 -0.04 0.31
N ARG A 151 3.49 -0.75 0.91
CA ARG A 151 2.67 -0.24 2.03
C ARG A 151 3.52 -0.07 3.30
N ILE A 152 4.46 -0.97 3.59
CA ILE A 152 5.41 -0.83 4.70
C ILE A 152 6.37 0.34 4.46
N VAL A 153 6.86 0.55 3.23
CA VAL A 153 7.70 1.71 2.87
C VAL A 153 6.95 3.02 3.11
N ARG A 154 5.68 3.10 2.72
CA ARG A 154 4.83 4.26 3.02
C ARG A 154 4.67 4.44 4.54
N PHE A 155 4.34 3.36 5.26
CA PHE A 155 4.18 3.38 6.72
C PHE A 155 5.42 3.93 7.43
N ALA A 156 6.63 3.53 7.02
CA ALA A 156 7.87 3.98 7.63
C ALA A 156 8.03 5.52 7.63
N SER A 157 7.49 6.20 6.61
CA SER A 157 7.54 7.68 6.54
C SER A 157 6.30 8.35 7.14
N GLU A 158 5.13 7.71 7.04
CA GLU A 158 3.84 8.25 7.49
C GLU A 158 3.65 8.14 9.01
N ASP A 159 4.04 7.01 9.61
CA ASP A 159 3.70 6.64 10.99
C ASP A 159 4.92 6.53 11.92
N VAL A 160 6.14 6.47 11.37
CA VAL A 160 7.39 6.43 12.15
C VAL A 160 8.22 7.70 11.91
N GLY A 161 8.48 8.06 10.66
CA GLY A 161 9.09 9.33 10.28
C GLY A 161 10.45 9.56 10.93
N LEU A 162 10.67 10.77 11.47
CA LEU A 162 11.94 11.12 12.12
C LEU A 162 12.06 10.61 13.56
N ALA A 163 11.04 9.91 14.08
CA ALA A 163 11.13 9.27 15.40
C ALA A 163 12.12 8.10 15.37
N ASP A 164 12.24 7.43 14.23
CA ASP A 164 13.32 6.50 13.94
C ASP A 164 13.76 6.62 12.47
N THR A 165 14.91 7.25 12.26
CA THR A 165 15.47 7.51 10.93
C THR A 165 15.88 6.24 10.18
N ASN A 166 15.98 5.09 10.84
CA ASN A 166 16.35 3.83 10.21
C ASN A 166 15.13 3.08 9.63
N ALA A 167 13.91 3.45 10.01
CA ALA A 167 12.69 2.74 9.60
C ALA A 167 12.52 2.68 8.08
N LEU A 168 12.77 3.78 7.37
CA LEU A 168 12.69 3.80 5.91
C LEU A 168 13.70 2.86 5.26
N THR A 169 14.93 2.80 5.79
CA THR A 169 15.98 1.90 5.31
C THR A 169 15.56 0.44 5.48
N VAL A 170 15.03 0.07 6.65
CA VAL A 170 14.52 -1.30 6.90
C VAL A 170 13.42 -1.66 5.91
N ALA A 171 12.44 -0.78 5.71
CA ALA A 171 11.34 -1.03 4.78
C ALA A 171 11.83 -1.18 3.32
N VAL A 172 12.74 -0.30 2.88
CA VAL A 172 13.32 -0.37 1.53
C VAL A 172 14.14 -1.65 1.35
N ASN A 173 14.94 -2.03 2.34
CA ASN A 173 15.71 -3.28 2.29
C ASN A 173 14.79 -4.51 2.24
N ALA A 174 13.69 -4.51 2.99
CA ALA A 174 12.68 -5.57 2.90
C ALA A 174 12.02 -5.61 1.51
N TYR A 175 11.67 -4.45 0.93
CA TYR A 175 11.18 -4.38 -0.45
C TYR A 175 12.18 -4.96 -1.46
N GLN A 176 13.46 -4.57 -1.37
CA GLN A 176 14.50 -5.07 -2.27
C GLN A 176 14.71 -6.57 -2.09
N SER A 177 14.71 -7.07 -0.84
CA SER A 177 14.82 -8.50 -0.56
C SER A 177 13.65 -9.27 -1.15
N CYS A 178 12.42 -8.75 -1.05
CA CYS A 178 11.25 -9.34 -1.70
C CYS A 178 11.36 -9.35 -3.21
N HIS A 179 11.85 -8.27 -3.81
CA HIS A 179 12.02 -8.18 -5.26
C HIS A 179 13.07 -9.16 -5.78
N LEU A 180 14.18 -9.33 -5.05
CA LEU A 180 15.29 -10.19 -5.45
C LEU A 180 15.02 -11.67 -5.21
N ILE A 181 14.38 -12.02 -4.09
CA ILE A 181 14.21 -13.41 -3.64
C ILE A 181 12.85 -13.96 -4.06
N GLY A 182 11.78 -13.17 -3.95
CA GLY A 182 10.41 -13.62 -4.19
C GLY A 182 9.86 -14.57 -3.11
N MET A 183 8.62 -15.00 -3.31
CA MET A 183 7.97 -15.98 -2.44
C MET A 183 8.40 -17.42 -2.78
N PRO A 184 8.40 -18.34 -1.79
CA PRO A 184 8.00 -18.12 -0.39
C PRO A 184 9.07 -17.55 0.55
N GLU A 185 10.34 -17.47 0.12
CA GLU A 185 11.46 -17.16 1.02
C GLU A 185 11.47 -15.69 1.49
N CYS A 186 10.85 -14.77 0.74
CA CYS A 186 10.79 -13.36 1.14
C CYS A 186 9.83 -13.06 2.30
N CYS A 187 8.99 -14.01 2.71
CA CYS A 187 7.99 -13.80 3.78
C CYS A 187 8.65 -13.31 5.08
N VAL A 188 9.80 -13.87 5.46
CA VAL A 188 10.53 -13.50 6.68
C VAL A 188 11.01 -12.05 6.67
N HIS A 189 11.36 -11.51 5.50
CA HIS A 189 11.83 -10.14 5.35
C HIS A 189 10.68 -9.14 5.54
N LEU A 190 9.48 -9.47 5.05
CA LEU A 190 8.27 -8.69 5.33
C LEU A 190 7.88 -8.78 6.80
N THR A 191 8.00 -9.96 7.40
CA THR A 191 7.74 -10.16 8.83
C THR A 191 8.69 -9.34 9.69
N GLU A 192 9.99 -9.36 9.39
CA GLU A 192 11.00 -8.53 10.08
C GLU A 192 10.64 -7.05 10.00
N ALA A 193 10.32 -6.55 8.80
CA ALA A 193 9.94 -5.15 8.61
C ALA A 193 8.64 -4.79 9.33
N ALA A 194 7.62 -5.65 9.30
CA ALA A 194 6.35 -5.41 10.00
C ALA A 194 6.55 -5.34 11.52
N VAL A 195 7.34 -6.25 12.10
CA VAL A 195 7.68 -6.23 13.53
C VAL A 195 8.47 -4.98 13.88
N TYR A 196 9.46 -4.61 13.06
CA TYR A 196 10.22 -3.38 13.25
C TYR A 196 9.29 -2.16 13.28
N MET A 197 8.40 -2.03 12.29
CA MET A 197 7.45 -0.92 12.21
C MET A 197 6.48 -0.89 13.40
N SER A 198 6.01 -2.05 13.85
CA SER A 198 5.15 -2.15 15.04
C SER A 198 5.87 -1.65 16.29
N LEU A 199 7.14 -1.99 16.49
CA LEU A 199 7.87 -1.63 17.72
C LEU A 199 8.60 -0.29 17.66
N ALA A 200 8.77 0.29 16.46
CA ALA A 200 9.38 1.61 16.30
C ALA A 200 8.57 2.72 16.98
N PRO A 201 9.22 3.77 17.52
CA PRO A 201 8.51 4.95 18.04
C PRO A 201 7.69 5.60 16.93
N LYS A 202 6.48 6.05 17.25
CA LYS A 202 5.54 6.58 16.26
C LYS A 202 5.59 8.10 16.16
N SER A 203 5.58 8.62 14.95
CA SER A 203 5.37 10.04 14.67
C SER A 203 4.79 10.22 13.28
N ASN A 204 3.68 10.95 13.20
CA ASN A 204 3.07 11.39 11.95
C ASN A 204 3.42 12.84 11.59
N ALA A 205 4.44 13.43 12.23
CA ALA A 205 4.79 14.84 12.04
C ALA A 205 5.15 15.19 10.60
N MET A 206 5.74 14.24 9.85
CA MET A 206 6.04 14.42 8.42
C MET A 206 4.77 14.51 7.56
N GLU A 207 3.79 13.66 7.85
CA GLU A 207 2.51 13.64 7.14
C GLU A 207 1.71 14.92 7.40
N VAL A 208 1.65 15.34 8.66
CA VAL A 208 0.97 16.59 9.07
C VAL A 208 1.64 17.79 8.41
N ALA A 209 2.97 17.91 8.53
CA ALA A 209 3.73 19.03 7.96
C ALA A 209 3.50 19.19 6.45
N TYR A 210 3.52 18.08 5.71
CA TYR A 210 3.29 18.11 4.26
C TYR A 210 1.85 18.51 3.92
N ASN A 211 0.86 17.97 4.64
CA ASN A 211 -0.54 18.27 4.37
C ASN A 211 -0.89 19.73 4.69
N GLU A 212 -0.35 20.30 5.78
CA GLU A 212 -0.52 21.72 6.10
C GLU A 212 0.11 22.63 5.03
N ALA A 213 1.34 22.32 4.60
CA ALA A 213 2.00 23.06 3.53
C ALA A 213 1.23 22.94 2.20
N LYS A 214 0.71 21.75 1.89
CA LYS A 214 -0.11 21.52 0.69
C LYS A 214 -1.39 22.35 0.71
N GLU A 215 -2.03 22.51 1.86
CA GLU A 215 -3.21 23.37 2.01
C GLU A 215 -2.89 24.86 1.82
N ASP A 216 -1.73 25.32 2.29
CA ASP A 216 -1.30 26.71 2.08
C ASP A 216 -0.97 26.97 0.60
N VAL A 217 -0.27 26.05 -0.06
CA VAL A 217 0.02 26.12 -1.50
C VAL A 217 -1.27 26.16 -2.33
N ALA A 218 -2.28 25.38 -1.95
CA ALA A 218 -3.59 25.41 -2.62
C ALA A 218 -4.33 26.74 -2.43
N ARG A 219 -4.12 27.42 -1.30
CA ARG A 219 -4.74 28.73 -0.99
C ARG A 219 -4.00 29.91 -1.60
N GLN A 220 -2.70 29.78 -1.86
CA GLN A 220 -1.83 30.86 -2.35
C GLN A 220 -0.95 30.36 -3.52
N PRO A 221 -1.55 30.03 -4.68
CA PRO A 221 -0.81 29.42 -5.80
C PRO A 221 0.20 30.36 -6.46
N ASP A 222 0.08 31.67 -6.23
CA ASP A 222 0.86 32.73 -6.85
C ASP A 222 1.91 33.37 -5.90
N ALA A 223 2.06 32.85 -4.67
CA ALA A 223 3.07 33.32 -3.74
C ALA A 223 4.49 33.20 -4.36
N PRO A 224 5.19 34.32 -4.58
CA PRO A 224 6.44 34.30 -5.32
C PRO A 224 7.58 33.74 -4.46
N VAL A 225 8.52 33.02 -5.09
CA VAL A 225 9.81 32.72 -4.46
C VAL A 225 10.51 34.05 -4.13
N PRO A 226 10.98 34.30 -2.89
CA PRO A 226 11.72 35.52 -2.55
C PRO A 226 12.95 35.75 -3.46
N LEU A 227 13.17 37.00 -3.89
CA LEU A 227 14.19 37.33 -4.91
C LEU A 227 15.60 36.84 -4.54
N HIS A 228 15.98 36.93 -3.27
CA HIS A 228 17.31 36.55 -2.79
C HIS A 228 17.58 35.04 -2.81
N ILE A 229 16.57 34.18 -2.91
CA ILE A 229 16.75 32.73 -3.12
C ILE A 229 16.40 32.27 -4.55
N ARG A 230 16.08 33.20 -5.47
CA ARG A 230 15.91 32.86 -6.89
C ARG A 230 17.25 32.62 -7.56
N ASN A 231 17.26 31.70 -8.53
CA ASN A 231 18.43 31.45 -9.35
C ASN A 231 18.58 32.50 -10.46
N GLY A 232 19.56 33.41 -10.32
CA GLY A 232 19.88 34.43 -11.31
C GLY A 232 20.84 33.94 -12.39
N VAL A 233 20.37 33.09 -13.32
CA VAL A 233 21.24 32.44 -14.32
C VAL A 233 21.73 33.41 -15.41
N THR A 234 20.85 34.28 -15.91
CA THR A 234 21.16 35.21 -17.02
C THR A 234 21.61 36.59 -16.50
N SER A 235 22.26 37.38 -17.35
CA SER A 235 22.65 38.77 -17.01
C SER A 235 21.44 39.61 -16.62
N LEU A 236 20.36 39.54 -17.42
CA LEU A 236 19.12 40.26 -17.13
C LEU A 236 18.52 39.87 -15.77
N MET A 237 18.52 38.58 -15.42
CA MET A 237 18.01 38.11 -14.12
C MET A 237 18.81 38.70 -12.95
N LYS A 238 20.13 38.80 -13.07
CA LYS A 238 20.99 39.42 -12.05
C LYS A 238 20.76 40.92 -11.96
N GLU A 239 20.59 41.59 -13.10
CA GLU A 239 20.27 43.03 -13.18
C GLU A 239 18.98 43.36 -12.44
N ILE A 240 17.91 42.56 -12.65
CA ILE A 240 16.63 42.70 -11.96
C ILE A 240 16.62 42.15 -10.52
N GLY A 241 17.77 41.71 -9.99
CA GLY A 241 17.95 41.41 -8.57
C GLY A 241 17.79 39.95 -8.14
N TYR A 242 17.75 38.98 -9.07
CA TYR A 242 17.69 37.56 -8.68
C TYR A 242 18.97 37.17 -7.93
N GLY A 243 18.81 36.52 -6.78
CA GLY A 243 19.89 36.10 -5.89
C GLY A 243 20.56 37.26 -5.14
N ARG A 244 20.12 38.51 -5.33
CA ARG A 244 20.69 39.65 -4.60
C ARG A 244 20.32 39.54 -3.12
N GLY A 245 21.32 39.61 -2.24
CA GLY A 245 21.12 39.47 -0.80
C GLY A 245 21.07 38.01 -0.32
N TYR A 246 21.35 37.03 -1.19
CA TYR A 246 21.53 35.64 -0.77
C TYR A 246 22.66 35.52 0.26
N GLN A 247 22.37 34.90 1.39
CA GLN A 247 23.35 34.63 2.43
C GLN A 247 23.73 33.15 2.38
N TYR A 248 24.96 32.85 1.95
CA TYR A 248 25.46 31.49 1.87
C TYR A 248 25.87 30.98 3.25
N ALA A 249 25.07 30.11 3.85
CA ALA A 249 25.23 29.71 5.25
C ALA A 249 26.61 29.15 5.59
N HIS A 250 27.28 28.47 4.66
CA HIS A 250 28.61 27.90 4.91
C HIS A 250 29.71 28.95 5.12
N ASP A 251 29.50 30.21 4.74
CA ASP A 251 30.46 31.29 4.96
C ASP A 251 30.35 31.89 6.38
N TYR A 252 29.25 31.63 7.08
CA TYR A 252 29.02 32.10 8.45
C TYR A 252 29.64 31.15 9.47
N GLU A 253 29.97 31.66 10.66
CA GLU A 253 30.63 30.90 11.72
C GLU A 253 29.76 29.73 12.19
N GLU A 254 28.49 29.99 12.48
CA GLU A 254 27.52 29.01 12.97
C GLU A 254 26.93 28.11 11.87
N LYS A 255 27.34 28.31 10.62
CA LYS A 255 26.82 27.61 9.43
C LYS A 255 25.29 27.77 9.26
N VAL A 256 24.76 28.91 9.67
CA VAL A 256 23.33 29.28 9.57
C VAL A 256 23.20 30.80 9.32
N THR A 257 22.10 31.21 8.70
CA THR A 257 21.75 32.61 8.46
C THR A 257 20.34 32.91 8.95
N ALA A 258 20.05 34.18 9.27
CA ALA A 258 18.73 34.64 9.68
C ALA A 258 17.83 35.03 8.47
N MET A 259 18.29 34.73 7.25
CA MET A 259 17.58 34.97 6.01
C MET A 259 16.23 34.21 5.99
N THR A 260 15.15 34.92 5.66
CA THR A 260 13.83 34.31 5.43
C THR A 260 13.83 33.55 4.11
N CYS A 261 13.31 32.32 4.09
CA CYS A 261 13.18 31.54 2.85
C CYS A 261 11.74 31.37 2.39
N LEU A 262 10.76 31.50 3.29
CA LEU A 262 9.34 31.51 2.92
C LEU A 262 8.97 32.83 2.25
N PRO A 263 7.92 32.85 1.41
CA PRO A 263 7.29 34.09 0.95
C PRO A 263 6.87 34.97 2.13
N ASP A 264 6.75 36.28 1.89
CA ASP A 264 6.40 37.25 2.93
C ASP A 264 5.03 36.93 3.57
N GLU A 265 4.10 36.39 2.78
CA GLU A 265 2.77 35.96 3.21
C GLU A 265 2.79 34.77 4.18
N LEU A 266 3.90 34.01 4.22
CA LEU A 266 4.08 32.80 5.02
C LEU A 266 5.26 32.89 5.98
N VAL A 267 5.85 34.07 6.20
CA VAL A 267 7.10 34.26 6.96
C VAL A 267 7.08 33.70 8.39
N ASP A 268 5.91 33.65 9.01
CA ASP A 268 5.70 33.15 10.37
C ASP A 268 5.00 31.77 10.40
N ARG A 269 4.84 31.10 9.25
CA ARG A 269 4.29 29.75 9.19
C ARG A 269 5.33 28.73 9.61
N GLU A 270 4.88 27.78 10.41
CA GLU A 270 5.64 26.62 10.84
C GLU A 270 4.84 25.38 10.43
N TYR A 271 5.49 24.46 9.72
CA TYR A 271 4.85 23.22 9.26
C TYR A 271 5.36 22.00 10.03
N TYR A 272 6.67 21.95 10.30
CA TYR A 272 7.24 20.83 11.02
C TYR A 272 7.17 21.07 12.51
N HIS A 273 6.26 20.34 13.17
CA HIS A 273 6.11 20.29 14.61
C HIS A 273 6.61 18.92 15.13
N PRO A 274 7.89 18.81 15.56
CA PRO A 274 8.46 17.53 16.00
C PRO A 274 7.72 17.00 17.25
N THR A 275 7.64 15.69 17.40
CA THR A 275 7.15 15.06 18.62
C THR A 275 8.27 14.83 19.63
N THR A 276 7.95 14.30 20.81
CA THR A 276 8.93 13.87 21.81
C THR A 276 9.35 12.40 21.64
N GLN A 277 8.86 11.71 20.60
CA GLN A 277 9.07 10.28 20.40
C GLN A 277 10.43 9.98 19.76
N GLY A 278 11.09 8.93 20.25
CA GLY A 278 12.35 8.45 19.68
C GLY A 278 13.41 9.55 19.50
N MET A 279 13.93 9.65 18.27
CA MET A 279 14.94 10.65 17.90
C MET A 279 14.36 12.05 17.64
N GLU A 280 13.03 12.21 17.52
CA GLU A 280 12.42 13.54 17.29
C GLU A 280 12.64 14.53 18.41
N LYS A 281 12.86 14.05 19.64
CA LYS A 281 13.25 14.93 20.73
C LYS A 281 14.52 15.73 20.40
N LYS A 282 15.52 15.11 19.76
CA LYS A 282 16.75 15.79 19.35
C LYS A 282 16.49 16.78 18.21
N TRP A 283 15.60 16.43 17.28
CA TRP A 283 15.18 17.31 16.20
C TRP A 283 14.43 18.54 16.73
N MET A 284 13.59 18.36 17.74
CA MET A 284 12.91 19.44 18.47
C MET A 284 13.91 20.39 19.14
N GLU A 285 14.86 19.86 19.91
CA GLU A 285 15.89 20.65 20.58
C GLU A 285 16.72 21.45 19.56
N ARG A 286 17.12 20.81 18.45
CA ARG A 286 17.87 21.48 17.37
C ARG A 286 17.04 22.56 16.69
N LYS A 287 15.78 22.28 16.37
CA LYS A 287 14.87 23.25 15.73
C LYS A 287 14.66 24.47 16.62
N ASN A 288 14.35 24.26 17.90
CA ASN A 288 14.12 25.34 18.85
C ASN A 288 15.36 26.24 19.04
N ALA A 289 16.56 25.63 19.08
CA ALA A 289 17.81 26.37 19.14
C ALA A 289 18.03 27.22 17.88
N LEU A 290 17.77 26.66 16.70
CA LEU A 290 17.87 27.38 15.42
C LEU A 290 16.86 28.53 15.32
N ASP A 291 15.61 28.31 15.72
CA ASP A 291 14.55 29.32 15.66
C ASP A 291 14.84 30.48 16.63
N THR A 292 15.36 30.17 17.81
CA THR A 292 15.80 31.18 18.78
C THR A 292 16.96 32.00 18.22
N TRP A 293 18.01 31.33 17.71
CA TRP A 293 19.15 32.02 17.10
C TRP A 293 18.71 32.92 15.94
N LYS A 294 17.84 32.42 15.05
CA LYS A 294 17.32 33.20 13.92
C LYS A 294 16.55 34.44 14.38
N ARG A 295 15.71 34.32 15.40
CA ARG A 295 14.94 35.45 15.95
C ARG A 295 15.85 36.53 16.54
N GLU A 296 16.96 36.16 17.18
CA GLU A 296 17.94 37.10 17.75
C GLU A 296 18.81 37.81 16.71
N HIS A 297 18.88 37.26 15.49
CA HIS A 297 19.72 37.72 14.38
C HIS A 297 18.90 38.24 13.18
N ARG A 298 17.56 38.18 13.20
CA ARG A 298 16.71 38.80 12.17
C ARG A 298 16.92 40.32 12.20
N GLY A 299 17.27 40.90 11.04
CA GLY A 299 17.42 42.34 10.87
C GLY A 299 18.75 42.95 11.33
N LYS A 300 19.72 42.12 11.72
CA LYS A 300 21.13 42.50 11.88
C LYS A 300 21.91 42.13 10.62
#